data_AF-A0AAD0T205-F1
#
_entry.id   AF-A0AAD0T205-F1
#
_cell.length_a   1.000
_cell.length_b   1.000
_cell.length_c   1.000
_cell.angle_alpha   90.00
_cell.angle_beta   90.00
_cell.angle_gamma   90.00
#
_symmetry.space_group_name_H-M   'P 1'
#
loop_
_entity.id
_entity.type
_entity.pdbx_description
1 polymer ?
#
loop_
_entity_poly.entity_id
_entity_poly.type
_entity_poly.pdbx_seq_one_letter_code
_entity_poly.pdbx_strand_id
1 'polypeptide(L)'
;MEILRGQINQIIEENKPEVIFDAKYDRVIRECEKELTASGLKQKVSYTIDSLDPQKREQKFGSGQFARWQYELSWQDWEGSFRLVLRNIPHDNSKLLIKLPEDFKIDTAELIDAFKSNIAKLVS
;
A
#
# COMPACT_ATOMS: atom_id res chain seq x y z
N MET A 1 -38.72 -17.10 -12.37
CA MET A 1 -38.04 -15.79 -12.38
C MET A 1 -36.64 -15.86 -11.72
N GLU A 2 -35.88 -16.94 -11.94
CA GLU A 2 -34.56 -17.13 -11.31
C GLU A 2 -33.40 -17.09 -12.32
N ILE A 3 -33.68 -17.33 -13.61
CA ILE A 3 -32.67 -17.43 -14.67
C ILE A 3 -32.07 -16.05 -15.02
N LEU A 4 -32.89 -15.00 -14.98
CA LEU A 4 -32.47 -13.61 -15.27
C LEU A 4 -31.49 -13.05 -14.22
N ARG A 5 -31.63 -13.44 -12.94
CA ARG A 5 -30.70 -13.00 -11.88
C ARG A 5 -29.33 -13.65 -12.00
N GLY A 6 -29.27 -14.93 -12.40
CA GLY A 6 -28.01 -15.64 -12.63
C GLY A 6 -27.20 -15.03 -13.78
N GLN A 7 -27.87 -14.69 -14.88
CA GLN A 7 -27.22 -14.07 -16.05
C GLN A 7 -26.72 -12.66 -15.77
N ILE A 8 -27.46 -11.85 -15.00
CA ILE A 8 -27.02 -10.51 -14.61
C ILE A 8 -25.78 -10.57 -13.68
N ASN A 9 -25.73 -11.52 -12.75
CA ASN A 9 -24.56 -11.69 -11.87
C ASN A 9 -23.30 -12.13 -12.64
N GLN A 10 -23.43 -13.03 -13.62
CA GLN A 10 -22.32 -13.41 -14.49
C GLN A 10 -21.77 -12.23 -15.30
N ILE A 11 -22.65 -11.40 -15.88
CA ILE A 11 -22.24 -10.22 -16.65
C ILE A 11 -21.52 -9.19 -15.77
N ILE A 12 -21.93 -9.03 -14.50
CA ILE A 12 -21.27 -8.14 -13.53
C ILE A 12 -19.90 -8.69 -13.11
N GLU A 13 -19.74 -10.01 -12.98
CA GLU A 13 -18.42 -10.61 -12.70
C GLU A 13 -17.47 -10.53 -13.90
N GLU A 14 -17.96 -10.74 -15.12
CA GLU A 14 -17.15 -10.65 -16.35
C GLU A 14 -16.82 -9.20 -16.75
N ASN A 15 -17.62 -8.22 -16.33
CA ASN A 15 -17.35 -6.79 -16.56
C ASN A 15 -16.83 -6.05 -15.32
N LYS A 16 -16.43 -6.75 -14.26
CA LYS A 16 -15.61 -6.09 -13.24
C LYS A 16 -14.36 -5.62 -13.97
N PRO A 17 -14.11 -4.30 -14.09
CA PRO A 17 -12.86 -3.85 -14.65
C PRO A 17 -11.77 -4.51 -13.80
N GLU A 18 -10.97 -5.39 -14.41
CA GLU A 18 -9.68 -5.74 -13.84
C GLU A 18 -9.03 -4.39 -13.57
N VAL A 19 -8.88 -4.04 -12.30
CA VAL A 19 -8.26 -2.77 -11.96
C VAL A 19 -6.80 -2.94 -12.35
N ILE A 20 -6.49 -2.56 -13.59
CA ILE A 20 -5.14 -2.58 -14.11
C ILE A 20 -4.44 -1.40 -13.42
N PHE A 21 -3.85 -1.70 -12.26
CA PHE A 21 -2.96 -0.79 -11.54
C PHE A 21 -1.66 -0.65 -12.34
N ASP A 22 -1.72 0.07 -13.46
CA ASP A 22 -0.59 0.35 -14.36
C ASP A 22 -0.14 1.82 -14.32
N ALA A 23 -0.66 2.60 -13.37
CA ALA A 23 -0.16 3.95 -13.16
C ALA A 23 1.31 3.91 -12.73
N LYS A 24 2.05 4.99 -13.01
CA LYS A 24 3.49 5.10 -12.72
C LYS A 24 3.83 4.62 -11.30
N TYR A 25 3.07 5.07 -10.31
CA TYR A 25 3.33 4.77 -8.89
C TYR A 25 2.86 3.39 -8.46
N ASP A 26 1.90 2.79 -9.17
CA ASP A 26 1.55 1.37 -8.99
C ASP A 26 2.71 0.45 -9.36
N ARG A 27 3.44 0.79 -10.42
CA ARG A 27 4.65 0.05 -10.81
C ARG A 27 5.73 0.14 -9.73
N VAL A 28 6.00 1.33 -9.20
CA VAL A 28 6.98 1.52 -8.11
C VAL A 28 6.60 0.69 -6.87
N ILE A 29 5.33 0.70 -6.48
CA ILE A 29 4.84 -0.12 -5.35
C ILE A 29 5.06 -1.60 -5.64
N ARG A 30 4.65 -2.09 -6.81
CA ARG A 30 4.80 -3.50 -7.20
C ARG A 30 6.25 -3.94 -7.30
N GLU A 31 7.13 -3.09 -7.80
CA GLU A 31 8.57 -3.35 -7.84
C GLU A 31 9.14 -3.51 -6.44
N CYS A 32 8.78 -2.59 -5.52
CA CYS A 32 9.15 -2.71 -4.11
C CYS A 32 8.62 -4.03 -3.48
N GLU A 33 7.34 -4.37 -3.69
CA GLU A 33 6.77 -5.64 -3.19
C GLU A 33 7.51 -6.86 -3.76
N LYS A 34 7.88 -6.84 -5.05
CA LYS A 34 8.66 -7.90 -5.69
C LYS A 34 10.06 -8.00 -5.10
N GLU A 35 10.76 -6.89 -4.91
CA GLU A 35 12.09 -6.85 -4.28
C GLU A 35 12.06 -7.42 -2.86
N LEU A 36 11.09 -7.01 -2.03
CA LEU A 36 10.92 -7.50 -0.66
C LEU A 36 10.51 -8.98 -0.60
N THR A 37 9.71 -9.44 -1.56
CA THR A 37 9.38 -10.86 -1.67
C THR A 37 10.60 -11.68 -2.10
N ALA A 38 11.37 -11.17 -3.07
CA ALA A 38 12.57 -11.82 -3.59
C ALA A 38 13.70 -11.88 -2.55
N SER A 39 13.77 -10.93 -1.63
CA SER A 39 14.69 -10.98 -0.49
C SER A 39 14.29 -12.02 0.57
N GLY A 40 13.11 -12.65 0.42
CA GLY A 40 12.61 -13.65 1.35
C GLY A 40 12.08 -13.07 2.67
N LEU A 41 11.79 -11.76 2.71
CA LEU A 41 11.30 -11.10 3.91
C LEU A 41 9.87 -11.55 4.26
N LYS A 42 9.75 -12.50 5.20
CA LYS A 42 8.47 -13.05 5.70
C LYS A 42 8.10 -12.56 7.10
N GLN A 43 8.67 -11.44 7.52
CA GLN A 43 8.36 -10.83 8.81
C GLN A 43 7.66 -9.50 8.60
N LYS A 44 6.74 -9.17 9.51
CA LYS A 44 6.11 -7.85 9.51
C LYS A 44 7.16 -6.80 9.85
N VAL A 45 7.26 -5.78 9.01
CA VAL A 45 8.05 -4.57 9.29
C VAL A 45 7.17 -3.36 9.12
N SER A 46 7.17 -2.46 10.09
CA SER A 46 6.36 -1.24 10.07
C SER A 46 7.19 -0.04 10.50
N TYR A 47 7.00 1.05 9.78
CA TYR A 47 7.63 2.34 10.06
C TYR A 47 6.58 3.44 9.95
N THR A 48 6.59 4.38 10.89
CA THR A 48 5.78 5.58 10.76
C THR A 48 6.31 6.43 9.60
N ILE A 49 5.44 7.14 8.89
CA ILE A 49 5.89 7.95 7.75
C ILE A 49 6.88 9.04 8.19
N ASP A 50 6.75 9.60 9.38
CA ASP A 50 7.71 10.58 9.90
C ASP A 50 9.07 9.97 10.27
N SER A 51 9.15 8.67 10.53
CA SER A 51 10.44 7.99 10.68
C SER A 51 11.18 7.83 9.35
N LEU A 52 10.45 7.80 8.23
CA LEU A 52 11.00 7.71 6.88
C LEU A 52 11.37 9.08 6.31
N ASP A 53 10.60 10.12 6.65
CA ASP A 53 10.88 11.51 6.29
C ASP A 53 10.48 12.46 7.44
N PRO A 54 11.41 12.70 8.39
CA PRO A 54 11.14 13.57 9.54
C PRO A 54 10.92 15.04 9.17
N GLN A 55 11.42 15.48 8.01
CA GLN A 55 11.34 16.88 7.60
C GLN A 55 9.92 17.28 7.19
N LYS A 56 9.14 16.33 6.65
CA LYS A 56 7.74 16.56 6.26
C LYS A 56 6.73 16.13 7.34
N ARG A 57 7.16 15.92 8.59
CA ARG A 57 6.34 15.36 9.69
C ARG A 57 4.93 15.97 9.81
N GLU A 58 4.82 17.30 9.80
CA GLU A 58 3.54 18.01 9.98
C GLU A 58 2.76 18.24 8.68
N GLN A 59 3.33 17.88 7.53
CA GLN A 59 2.65 18.00 6.24
C GLN A 59 1.56 16.93 6.13
N LYS A 60 0.54 17.21 5.33
CA LYS A 60 -0.49 16.23 4.98
C LYS A 60 0.12 15.09 4.17
N PHE A 61 -0.47 13.90 4.29
CA PHE A 61 -0.07 12.74 3.50
C PHE A 61 -1.14 12.41 2.46
N GLY A 62 -0.74 12.45 1.18
CA GLY A 62 -1.65 12.37 0.04
C GLY A 62 -2.77 13.41 0.11
N SER A 63 -3.98 13.02 -0.30
CA SER A 63 -5.20 13.83 -0.17
C SER A 63 -5.90 13.69 1.20
N GLY A 64 -5.20 13.14 2.20
CA GLY A 64 -5.71 12.94 3.55
C GLY A 64 -5.86 14.23 4.38
N GLN A 65 -6.62 14.13 5.46
CA GLN A 65 -6.73 15.20 6.47
C GLN A 65 -5.65 15.13 7.55
N PHE A 66 -4.95 13.99 7.65
CA PHE A 66 -3.98 13.72 8.69
C PHE A 66 -2.55 14.03 8.24
N ALA A 67 -1.72 14.38 9.22
CA ALA A 67 -0.31 14.64 8.99
C ALA A 67 0.48 13.33 8.83
N ARG A 68 1.68 13.42 8.25
CA ARG A 68 2.55 12.28 7.97
C ARG A 68 2.81 11.42 9.21
N TRP A 69 3.06 12.00 10.39
CA TRP A 69 3.28 11.24 11.63
C TRP A 69 2.10 10.36 12.08
N GLN A 70 0.91 10.57 11.51
CA GLN A 70 -0.31 9.81 11.82
C GLN A 70 -0.50 8.60 10.91
N TYR A 71 0.44 8.34 10.00
CA TYR A 71 0.42 7.20 9.11
C TYR A 71 1.60 6.26 9.38
N GLU A 72 1.35 4.97 9.18
CA GLU A 72 2.32 3.90 9.26
C GLU A 72 2.34 3.14 7.93
N LEU A 73 3.53 3.01 7.34
CA LEU A 73 3.77 2.13 6.20
C LEU A 73 4.30 0.80 6.73
N SER A 74 3.70 -0.30 6.30
CA SER A 74 4.07 -1.63 6.73
C SER A 74 4.18 -2.61 5.57
N TRP A 75 5.17 -3.49 5.67
CA TRP A 75 5.27 -4.74 4.95
C TRP A 75 4.70 -5.82 5.87
N GLN A 76 3.56 -6.40 5.52
CA GLN A 76 2.90 -7.40 6.36
C GLN A 76 2.09 -8.40 5.54
N ASP A 77 1.77 -9.54 6.13
CA ASP A 77 0.82 -10.48 5.53
C ASP A 77 -0.55 -9.80 5.37
N TRP A 78 -1.07 -9.89 4.16
CA TRP A 78 -2.40 -9.44 3.79
C TRP A 78 -3.07 -10.53 2.96
N GLU A 79 -4.01 -11.25 3.57
CA GLU A 79 -4.78 -12.31 2.91
C GLU A 79 -3.89 -13.43 2.33
N GLY A 80 -2.82 -13.81 3.03
CA GLY A 80 -1.93 -14.90 2.63
C GLY A 80 -0.81 -14.51 1.67
N SER A 81 -0.58 -13.21 1.46
CA SER A 81 0.57 -12.68 0.74
C SER A 81 1.11 -11.45 1.44
N PHE A 82 2.43 -11.31 1.51
CA PHE A 82 3.04 -10.09 2.04
C PHE A 82 2.85 -8.93 1.07
N ARG A 83 2.34 -7.81 1.58
CA ARG A 83 2.01 -6.61 0.82
C ARG A 83 2.36 -5.34 1.57
N LEU A 84 2.46 -4.24 0.82
CA LEU A 84 2.57 -2.90 1.38
C LEU A 84 1.18 -2.41 1.83
N VAL A 85 1.09 -2.09 3.11
CA VAL A 85 -0.13 -1.65 3.78
C VAL A 85 0.15 -0.30 4.44
N LEU A 86 -0.73 0.66 4.15
CA LEU A 86 -0.74 1.95 4.84
C LEU A 86 -1.82 1.93 5.91
N ARG A 87 -1.44 2.21 7.15
CA ARG A 87 -2.34 2.34 8.29
C ARG A 87 -2.45 3.79 8.72
N ASN A 88 -3.68 4.25 8.86
CA ASN A 88 -3.99 5.49 9.58
C ASN A 88 -4.04 5.17 11.08
N ILE A 89 -3.08 5.69 11.85
CA ILE A 89 -2.91 5.39 13.28
C ILE A 89 -4.11 5.90 14.10
N PRO A 90 -4.58 7.16 13.96
CA PRO A 90 -5.74 7.66 14.70
C PRO A 90 -7.02 6.84 14.56
N HIS A 91 -7.25 6.27 13.37
CA HIS A 91 -8.49 5.54 13.06
C HIS A 91 -8.32 4.02 13.02
N ASP A 92 -7.12 3.53 13.34
CA ASP A 92 -6.74 2.13 13.24
C ASP A 92 -7.09 1.48 11.88
N ASN A 93 -7.04 2.28 10.80
CA ASN A 93 -7.56 1.87 9.50
C ASN A 93 -6.42 1.48 8.57
N SER A 94 -6.28 0.19 8.30
CA SER A 94 -5.26 -0.36 7.42
C SER A 94 -5.83 -0.63 6.02
N LYS A 95 -5.13 -0.15 4.99
CA LYS A 95 -5.50 -0.36 3.60
C LYS A 95 -4.29 -0.77 2.77
N LEU A 96 -4.51 -1.65 1.81
CA LEU A 96 -3.50 -1.97 0.79
C LEU A 96 -3.09 -0.71 0.03
N LEU A 97 -1.80 -0.44 0.00
CA LEU A 97 -1.24 0.76 -0.62
C LEU A 97 -1.62 0.87 -2.10
N ILE A 98 -1.59 -0.26 -2.82
CA ILE A 98 -1.96 -0.31 -4.25
C ILE A 98 -3.44 0.07 -4.50
N LYS A 99 -4.33 -0.11 -3.51
CA LYS A 99 -5.75 0.20 -3.62
C LYS A 99 -6.09 1.63 -3.17
N LEU A 100 -5.11 2.40 -2.69
CA LEU A 100 -5.32 3.78 -2.26
C LEU A 100 -5.46 4.74 -3.46
N PRO A 101 -5.95 5.97 -3.23
CA PRO A 101 -5.91 7.04 -4.23
C PRO A 101 -4.46 7.36 -4.65
N GLU A 102 -4.30 7.91 -5.86
CA GLU A 102 -2.99 8.16 -6.46
C GLU A 102 -2.10 9.08 -5.63
N ASP A 103 -2.66 10.10 -4.96
CA ASP A 103 -1.91 11.01 -4.08
C ASP A 103 -1.14 10.27 -2.97
N PHE A 104 -1.76 9.23 -2.39
CA PHE A 104 -1.11 8.42 -1.36
C PHE A 104 0.02 7.57 -1.96
N LYS A 105 -0.14 7.10 -3.20
CA LYS A 105 0.89 6.33 -3.90
C LYS A 105 2.08 7.22 -4.26
N ILE A 106 1.82 8.45 -4.70
CA ILE A 106 2.85 9.46 -4.99
C ILE A 106 3.69 9.72 -3.73
N ASP A 107 3.02 10.10 -2.64
CA ASP A 107 3.69 10.42 -1.38
C ASP A 107 4.43 9.21 -0.80
N THR A 108 3.87 8.01 -0.95
CA THR A 108 4.55 6.79 -0.49
C THR A 108 5.74 6.43 -1.38
N ALA A 109 5.67 6.69 -2.69
CA ALA A 109 6.77 6.41 -3.62
C ALA A 109 8.02 7.24 -3.31
N GLU A 110 7.86 8.46 -2.79
CA GLU A 110 8.99 9.27 -2.29
C GLU A 110 9.73 8.60 -1.11
N LEU A 111 9.06 7.69 -0.40
CA LEU A 111 9.53 7.08 0.85
C LEU A 111 9.98 5.64 0.69
N ILE A 112 9.73 5.03 -0.48
CA ILE A 112 10.01 3.61 -0.73
C ILE A 112 11.50 3.29 -0.56
N ASP A 113 12.41 4.16 -1.03
CA ASP A 113 13.85 3.91 -0.88
C ASP A 113 14.31 4.00 0.58
N ALA A 114 13.78 4.97 1.34
CA ALA A 114 14.04 5.07 2.78
C ALA A 114 13.52 3.84 3.53
N PHE A 115 12.32 3.37 3.18
CA PHE A 115 11.71 2.17 3.74
C PHE A 115 12.55 0.92 3.44
N LYS A 116 12.96 0.72 2.18
CA LYS A 116 13.83 -0.39 1.78
C LYS A 116 15.18 -0.35 2.49
N SER A 117 15.79 0.83 2.59
CA SER A 117 17.07 1.03 3.31
C SER A 117 16.95 0.65 4.79
N ASN A 118 15.87 1.05 5.45
CA ASN A 118 15.62 0.71 6.85
C ASN A 118 15.33 -0.77 7.05
N ILE A 119 14.61 -1.42 6.13
CA ILE A 119 14.45 -2.88 6.12
C ILE A 119 15.82 -3.55 5.99
N ALA A 120 16.63 -3.18 5.00
CA ALA A 120 17.93 -3.81 4.76
C ALA A 120 18.84 -3.76 6.00
N LYS A 121 18.85 -2.66 6.74
CA LYS A 121 19.57 -2.51 8.01
C LYS A 121 19.07 -3.44 9.12
N LEU A 122 17.79 -3.82 9.10
CA LEU A 122 17.19 -4.74 10.07
C LEU A 122 17.55 -6.21 9.76
N VAL A 123 17.76 -6.54 8.49
CA VAL A 123 18.08 -7.92 8.04
C VAL A 123 19.58 -8.19 7.92
N SER A 124 20.42 -7.14 7.99
CA SER A 124 21.91 -7.26 7.99
C SER A 124 22.44 -7.56 9.39
#